data_AF-A0A1R4LHK6-F1
#
_entry.id   AF-A0A1R4LHK6-F1
#
_cell.length_a   1.000
_cell.length_b   1.000
_cell.length_c   1.000
_cell.angle_alpha   90.00
_cell.angle_beta   90.00
_cell.angle_gamma   90.00
#
_symmetry.space_group_name_H-M   'P 1'
#
loop_
_entity.id
_entity.type
_entity.pdbx_description
1 polymer ?
#
loop_
_entity_poly.entity_id
_entity_poly.type
_entity_poly.pdbx_seq_one_letter_code
_entity_poly.pdbx_strand_id
1 'polypeptide(L)'
;MLVLSILTALIFFLLFMSKINVEYSDIKDYISMLQNTSAMIFAIVGLWISSTYPTTKDALINGSDKIKFTEFGEQSKRLEALVGVLITSAIVMICLLLFQGAKMIVPNFKIYADYYLIIKPAAVAFLFGLGLLQVLATGYVIVVNVTFINDIYKVIHDDDKDNQF
;
A
#
# COMPACT_ATOMS: atom_id res chain seq x y z
N MET A 1 -9.24 -7.91 4.11
CA MET A 1 -8.39 -8.92 4.78
C MET A 1 -8.79 -10.35 4.41
N LEU A 2 -10.01 -10.82 4.70
CA LEU A 2 -10.43 -12.20 4.37
C LEU A 2 -10.23 -12.59 2.89
N VAL A 3 -10.66 -11.73 1.96
CA VAL A 3 -10.48 -11.99 0.51
C VAL A 3 -9.00 -12.12 0.12
N LEU A 4 -8.13 -11.28 0.69
CA LEU A 4 -6.68 -11.33 0.43
C LEU A 4 -6.08 -12.64 0.95
N SER A 5 -6.46 -13.05 2.16
CA SER A 5 -6.03 -14.32 2.75
C SER A 5 -6.49 -15.52 1.90
N ILE A 6 -7.73 -15.51 1.40
CA ILE A 6 -8.27 -16.55 0.52
C ILE A 6 -7.49 -16.61 -0.80
N LEU A 7 -7.24 -15.46 -1.44
CA LEU A 7 -6.47 -15.41 -2.69
C LEU A 7 -5.05 -15.91 -2.50
N THR A 8 -4.39 -15.52 -1.41
CA THR A 8 -3.03 -15.98 -1.09
C THR A 8 -3.00 -17.49 -0.83
N ALA A 9 -3.98 -18.02 -0.09
CA ALA A 9 -4.11 -19.45 0.16
C ALA A 9 -4.40 -20.25 -1.13
N LEU A 10 -5.19 -19.69 -2.04
CA LEU A 10 -5.47 -20.30 -3.34
C LEU A 10 -4.21 -20.35 -4.22
N ILE A 11 -3.41 -19.27 -4.24
CA ILE A 11 -2.12 -19.25 -4.95
C ILE A 11 -1.17 -20.30 -4.36
N PHE A 12 -1.09 -20.41 -3.03
CA PHE A 12 -0.31 -21.45 -2.37
C PHE A 12 -0.76 -22.86 -2.79
N PHE A 13 -2.06 -23.12 -2.76
CA PHE A 13 -2.62 -24.42 -3.13
C PHE A 13 -2.32 -24.79 -4.60
N LEU A 14 -2.45 -23.84 -5.52
CA LEU A 14 -2.12 -24.04 -6.94
C LEU A 14 -0.63 -24.33 -7.15
N LEU A 15 0.26 -23.59 -6.48
CA LEU A 15 1.71 -23.79 -6.56
C LEU A 15 2.11 -25.14 -5.97
N PHE A 16 1.51 -25.53 -4.85
CA PHE A 16 1.76 -26.81 -4.20
C PHE A 16 1.33 -27.99 -5.08
N MET A 17 0.14 -27.91 -5.70
CA MET A 17 -0.35 -28.94 -6.62
C MET A 17 0.49 -29.07 -7.89
N SER A 18 0.96 -27.95 -8.44
CA SER A 18 1.67 -27.92 -9.71
C SER A 18 3.13 -28.40 -9.59
N LYS A 19 3.67 -28.55 -8.37
CA LYS A 19 5.08 -28.89 -8.10
C LYS A 19 6.09 -28.03 -8.89
N ILE A 20 5.72 -26.78 -9.18
CA ILE A 20 6.58 -25.88 -9.96
C ILE A 20 7.78 -25.53 -9.09
N ASN A 21 8.97 -25.81 -9.62
CA ASN A 21 10.21 -25.39 -8.99
C ASN A 21 10.51 -23.95 -9.41
N VAL A 22 10.07 -23.00 -8.59
CA VAL A 22 10.38 -21.57 -8.78
C VAL A 22 11.75 -21.29 -8.18
N GLU A 23 12.65 -20.76 -9.00
CA GLU A 23 13.97 -20.33 -8.54
C GLU A 23 13.95 -18.87 -8.10
N TYR A 24 14.95 -18.47 -7.31
CA TYR A 24 15.05 -17.10 -6.84
C TYR A 24 15.23 -16.10 -8.01
N SER A 25 15.90 -16.52 -9.09
CA SER A 25 16.04 -15.73 -10.31
C SER A 25 14.69 -15.27 -10.85
N ASP A 26 13.69 -16.15 -10.80
CA ASP A 26 12.38 -15.94 -11.40
C ASP A 26 11.54 -14.92 -10.62
N ILE A 27 11.82 -14.77 -9.32
CA ILE A 27 11.07 -13.87 -8.42
C ILE A 27 11.84 -12.60 -8.05
N LYS A 28 13.13 -12.51 -8.37
CA LYS A 28 13.96 -11.35 -8.01
C LYS A 28 13.41 -10.06 -8.61
N ASP A 29 13.04 -10.08 -9.89
CA ASP A 29 12.50 -8.91 -10.57
C ASP A 29 11.15 -8.48 -9.98
N TYR A 30 10.33 -9.46 -9.58
CA TYR A 30 9.08 -9.20 -8.87
C TYR A 30 9.31 -8.53 -7.52
N ILE A 31 10.27 -9.02 -6.72
CA ILE A 31 10.66 -8.39 -5.45
C ILE A 31 11.12 -6.95 -5.68
N SER A 32 11.94 -6.71 -6.70
CA SER A 32 12.40 -5.36 -7.05
C SER A 32 11.25 -4.44 -7.49
N MET A 33 10.28 -4.94 -8.25
CA MET A 33 9.07 -4.18 -8.60
C MET A 33 8.26 -3.80 -7.36
N LEU A 34 8.08 -4.71 -6.39
CA LEU A 34 7.38 -4.40 -5.15
C LEU A 34 8.11 -3.30 -4.37
N GLN A 35 9.44 -3.40 -4.20
CA GLN A 35 10.24 -2.37 -3.52
C GLN A 35 10.14 -1.00 -4.18
N ASN A 36 10.26 -0.96 -5.51
CA ASN A 36 10.17 0.29 -6.27
C ASN A 36 8.77 0.92 -6.15
N THR A 37 7.73 0.09 -6.19
CA THR A 37 6.35 0.56 -6.00
C THR A 37 6.15 1.08 -4.58
N SER A 38 6.71 0.42 -3.57
CA SER A 38 6.63 0.90 -2.18
C SER A 38 7.31 2.24 -1.98
N ALA A 39 8.49 2.43 -2.56
CA ALA A 39 9.22 3.69 -2.54
C ALA A 39 8.46 4.82 -3.25
N MET A 40 7.86 4.52 -4.40
CA MET A 40 7.01 5.47 -5.14
C MET A 40 5.81 5.92 -4.29
N ILE A 41 5.11 4.99 -3.63
CA ILE A 41 3.99 5.34 -2.72
C ILE A 41 4.49 6.22 -1.57
N PHE A 42 5.64 5.90 -0.97
CA PHE A 42 6.21 6.69 0.13
C PHE A 42 6.48 8.13 -0.31
N ALA A 43 6.99 8.34 -1.52
CA ALA A 43 7.22 9.67 -2.08
C ALA A 43 5.91 10.44 -2.31
N ILE A 44 4.92 9.81 -2.96
CA ILE A 44 3.63 10.45 -3.25
C ILE A 44 2.91 10.83 -1.95
N VAL A 45 2.75 9.86 -1.05
CA VAL A 45 2.04 10.11 0.22
C VAL A 45 2.82 11.08 1.11
N GLY A 46 4.16 11.02 1.12
CA GLY A 46 5.00 11.96 1.86
C GLY A 46 4.77 13.41 1.43
N LEU A 47 4.65 13.66 0.12
CA LEU A 47 4.29 14.97 -0.42
C LEU A 47 2.91 15.42 0.08
N TRP A 48 1.91 14.54 0.02
CA TRP A 48 0.55 14.87 0.45
C TRP A 48 0.42 15.15 1.95
N ILE A 49 1.08 14.35 2.80
CA ILE A 49 1.10 14.59 4.24
C ILE A 49 1.68 15.97 4.53
N SER A 50 2.77 16.34 3.84
CA SER A 50 3.39 17.65 4.02
C SER A 50 2.44 18.81 3.68
N SER A 51 1.53 18.65 2.71
CA SER A 51 0.56 19.69 2.34
C SER A 51 -0.69 19.69 3.22
N THR A 52 -1.21 18.51 3.59
CA THR A 52 -2.50 18.39 4.30
C THR A 52 -2.36 18.51 5.82
N TYR A 53 -1.20 18.19 6.38
CA TYR A 53 -0.96 18.29 7.81
C TYR A 53 -1.09 19.72 8.38
N PRO A 54 -0.45 20.77 7.81
CA PRO A 54 -0.61 22.13 8.32
C PRO A 54 -2.05 22.63 8.25
N THR A 55 -2.75 22.39 7.13
CA THR A 55 -4.15 22.81 6.97
C THR A 55 -5.08 22.15 7.99
N THR A 56 -4.85 20.88 8.31
CA THR A 56 -5.59 20.16 9.34
C THR A 56 -5.29 20.72 10.74
N LYS A 57 -4.02 20.99 11.05
CA LYS A 57 -3.61 21.55 12.35
C LYS A 57 -4.19 22.95 12.58
N ASP A 58 -4.14 23.82 11.57
CA ASP A 58 -4.64 25.19 11.67
C ASP A 58 -6.16 25.22 11.82
N ALA A 59 -6.87 24.31 11.15
CA ALA A 59 -8.31 24.12 11.32
C ALA A 59 -8.68 23.61 12.74
N LEU A 60 -7.86 22.72 13.32
CA LEU A 60 -8.06 22.22 14.69
C LEU A 60 -7.88 23.32 15.75
N ILE A 61 -6.89 24.20 15.57
CA ILE A 61 -6.54 25.24 16.55
C ILE A 61 -7.46 26.47 16.44
N ASN A 62 -7.88 26.84 15.23
CA ASN A 62 -8.61 28.09 14.97
C ASN A 62 -10.12 27.91 14.68
N GLY A 63 -10.65 26.68 14.68
CA GLY A 63 -12.01 26.36 14.26
C GLY A 63 -13.07 26.54 15.37
N SER A 64 -13.64 27.74 15.52
CA SER A 64 -14.77 28.01 16.44
C SER A 64 -16.16 27.92 15.79
N ASP A 65 -16.28 27.66 14.48
CA ASP A 65 -17.56 27.64 13.77
C ASP A 65 -18.01 26.23 13.35
N LYS A 66 -19.28 25.90 13.59
CA LYS A 66 -19.89 24.59 13.32
C LYS A 66 -19.81 24.14 11.85
N ILE A 67 -19.65 25.07 10.91
CA ILE A 67 -19.52 24.78 9.47
C ILE A 67 -18.10 24.26 9.15
N LYS A 68 -17.07 24.74 9.87
CA LYS A 68 -15.68 24.30 9.71
C LYS A 68 -15.42 22.88 10.27
N PHE A 69 -16.26 22.40 11.18
CA PHE A 69 -16.13 21.05 11.76
C PHE A 69 -16.38 19.93 10.75
N THR A 70 -17.29 20.13 9.78
CA THR A 70 -17.58 19.11 8.74
C THR A 70 -16.42 18.99 7.74
N GLU A 71 -15.88 20.11 7.27
CA GLU A 71 -14.69 20.15 6.40
C GLU A 71 -13.43 19.61 7.09
N PHE A 72 -13.27 19.92 8.38
CA PHE A 72 -12.20 19.37 9.21
C PHE A 72 -12.27 17.84 9.31
N GLY A 73 -13.46 17.27 9.50
CA GLY A 73 -13.66 15.83 9.55
C GLY A 73 -13.29 15.13 8.24
N GLU A 74 -13.53 15.78 7.10
CA GLU A 74 -13.19 15.22 5.79
C GLU A 74 -11.68 15.29 5.50
N GLN A 75 -11.01 16.40 5.80
CA GLN A 75 -9.56 16.52 5.65
C GLN A 75 -8.79 15.56 6.56
N SER A 76 -9.25 15.41 7.82
CA SER A 76 -8.66 14.48 8.78
C SER A 76 -8.78 13.01 8.31
N LYS A 77 -9.94 12.60 7.79
CA LYS A 77 -10.15 11.25 7.24
C LYS A 77 -9.26 10.97 6.03
N ARG A 78 -9.08 11.96 5.14
CA ARG A 78 -8.18 11.83 3.99
C ARG A 78 -6.72 11.66 4.43
N LEU A 79 -6.29 12.44 5.43
CA LEU A 79 -4.96 12.32 6.01
C LEU A 79 -4.75 10.96 6.68
N GLU A 80 -5.70 10.50 7.49
CA GLU A 80 -5.67 9.18 8.13
C GLU A 80 -5.54 8.07 7.08
N ALA A 81 -6.32 8.15 6.00
CA ALA A 81 -6.31 7.15 4.95
C ALA A 81 -4.98 7.13 4.17
N LEU A 82 -4.41 8.31 3.87
CA LEU A 82 -3.08 8.42 3.26
C LEU A 82 -2.00 7.81 4.15
N VAL A 83 -2.00 8.16 5.45
CA VAL A 83 -1.07 7.58 6.43
C VAL A 83 -1.24 6.06 6.53
N GLY A 84 -2.48 5.56 6.49
CA GLY A 84 -2.77 4.12 6.47
C GLY A 84 -2.14 3.40 5.28
N VAL A 85 -2.19 4.00 4.08
CA VAL A 85 -1.51 3.44 2.91
C VAL A 85 0.01 3.49 3.05
N LEU A 86 0.57 4.59 3.57
CA LEU A 86 2.00 4.71 3.81
C LEU A 86 2.51 3.63 4.77
N ILE A 87 1.79 3.39 5.87
CA ILE A 87 2.12 2.32 6.82
C ILE A 87 2.04 0.95 6.15
N THR A 88 0.99 0.71 5.34
CA THR A 88 0.83 -0.55 4.62
C THR A 88 2.01 -0.82 3.68
N SER A 89 2.43 0.20 2.92
CA SER A 89 3.58 0.12 2.01
C SER A 89 4.91 -0.10 2.75
N ALA A 90 5.09 0.55 3.90
CA ALA A 90 6.26 0.35 4.75
C ALA A 90 6.32 -1.08 5.30
N ILE A 91 5.18 -1.65 5.72
CA ILE A 91 5.10 -3.04 6.17
C ILE A 91 5.52 -4.01 5.06
N VAL A 92 5.04 -3.81 3.82
CA VAL A 92 5.47 -4.62 2.67
C VAL A 92 6.99 -4.58 2.51
N MET A 93 7.59 -3.39 2.60
CA MET A 93 9.04 -3.23 2.46
C MET A 93 9.83 -3.91 3.58
N ILE A 94 9.37 -3.83 4.83
CA ILE A 94 9.96 -4.53 5.98
C ILE A 94 9.86 -6.05 5.77
N CYS A 95 8.70 -6.57 5.33
CA CYS A 95 8.52 -7.99 5.03
C CYS A 95 9.47 -8.46 3.93
N LEU A 96 9.70 -7.67 2.88
CA LEU A 96 10.64 -8.01 1.82
C LEU A 96 12.10 -8.02 2.30
N LEU A 97 12.47 -7.11 3.20
CA LEU A 97 13.80 -7.08 3.81
C LEU A 97 14.03 -8.34 4.67
N LEU A 98 13.05 -8.69 5.52
CA LEU A 98 13.09 -9.92 6.30
C LEU A 98 13.13 -11.16 5.41
N PHE A 99 12.36 -11.17 4.32
CA PHE A 99 12.36 -12.27 3.34
C PHE A 99 13.74 -12.47 2.71
N GLN A 100 14.39 -11.39 2.27
CA GLN A 100 15.73 -11.47 1.69
C GLN A 100 16.77 -11.92 2.72
N GLY A 101 16.67 -11.46 3.97
CA GLY A 101 17.51 -11.94 5.07
C GLY A 101 17.29 -13.43 5.35
N ALA A 102 16.04 -13.87 5.42
CA ALA A 102 15.69 -15.27 5.62
C ALA A 102 16.24 -16.15 4.49
N LYS A 103 16.15 -15.71 3.24
CA LYS A 103 16.70 -16.43 2.08
C LYS A 103 18.21 -16.69 2.17
N MET A 104 18.98 -15.80 2.80
CA MET A 104 20.43 -16.02 3.01
C MET A 104 20.73 -17.10 4.07
N ILE A 105 19.85 -17.23 5.06
CA ILE A 105 20.09 -18.04 6.26
C ILE A 105 19.44 -19.43 6.14
N VAL A 106 18.19 -19.49 5.71
CA VAL A 106 17.32 -20.68 5.72
C VAL A 106 17.90 -21.89 4.97
N PRO A 107 18.55 -21.76 3.79
CA PRO A 107 19.08 -22.91 3.06
C PRO A 107 20.16 -23.70 3.83
N ASN A 108 20.80 -23.09 4.82
CA ASN A 108 21.85 -23.74 5.63
C ASN A 108 21.29 -24.63 6.76
N PHE A 109 19.97 -24.56 7.01
CA PHE A 109 19.33 -25.38 8.04
C PHE A 109 18.90 -26.74 7.48
N LYS A 110 19.13 -27.82 8.26
CA LYS A 110 18.67 -29.18 7.91
C LYS A 110 17.15 -29.26 7.67
N ILE A 111 16.36 -28.46 8.39
CA ILE A 111 14.90 -28.36 8.25
C ILE A 111 14.49 -27.98 6.81
N TYR A 112 15.33 -27.20 6.10
CA TYR A 112 15.04 -26.84 4.71
C TYR A 112 15.06 -28.07 3.80
N ALA A 113 16.01 -28.99 3.99
CA ALA A 113 16.12 -30.20 3.16
C ALA A 113 14.90 -31.12 3.28
N ASP A 114 14.31 -31.20 4.48
CA ASP A 114 13.15 -32.07 4.74
C ASP A 114 11.82 -31.48 4.23
N TYR A 115 11.69 -30.15 4.20
CA TYR A 115 10.43 -29.46 3.90
C TYR A 115 10.48 -28.51 2.69
N TYR A 116 11.50 -28.61 1.83
CA TYR A 116 11.67 -27.67 0.70
C TYR A 116 10.45 -27.60 -0.23
N LEU A 117 9.72 -28.71 -0.39
CA LEU A 117 8.50 -28.82 -1.20
C LEU A 117 7.32 -27.99 -0.68
N ILE A 118 7.33 -27.63 0.60
CA ILE A 118 6.30 -26.78 1.23
C ILE A 118 6.84 -25.36 1.39
N ILE A 119 8.09 -25.22 1.82
CA ILE A 119 8.72 -23.92 2.08
C ILE A 119 8.79 -23.06 0.81
N LYS A 120 9.15 -23.64 -0.35
CA LYS A 120 9.24 -22.88 -1.62
C LYS A 120 7.87 -22.33 -2.07
N PRO A 121 6.81 -23.15 -2.24
CA PRO A 121 5.49 -22.62 -2.59
C PRO A 121 4.95 -21.63 -1.57
N ALA A 122 5.20 -21.83 -0.27
CA ALA A 122 4.78 -20.91 0.78
C ALA A 122 5.47 -19.54 0.65
N ALA A 123 6.79 -19.53 0.40
CA ALA A 123 7.56 -18.32 0.18
C ALA A 123 7.07 -17.54 -1.04
N VAL A 124 6.81 -18.23 -2.16
CA VAL A 124 6.30 -17.59 -3.38
C VAL A 124 4.88 -17.06 -3.17
N ALA A 125 3.98 -17.85 -2.57
CA ALA A 125 2.62 -17.40 -2.28
C ALA A 125 2.60 -16.19 -1.35
N PHE A 126 3.47 -16.15 -0.34
CA PHE A 126 3.64 -14.99 0.53
C PHE A 126 4.03 -13.73 -0.27
N LEU A 127 5.00 -13.82 -1.18
CA LEU A 127 5.38 -12.69 -2.04
C LEU A 127 4.21 -12.21 -2.91
N PHE A 128 3.46 -13.13 -3.51
CA PHE A 128 2.25 -12.77 -4.26
C PHE A 128 1.19 -12.08 -3.39
N GLY A 129 1.01 -12.55 -2.15
CA GLY A 129 0.13 -11.91 -1.17
C GLY A 129 0.54 -10.47 -0.87
N LEU A 130 1.85 -10.22 -0.69
CA LEU A 130 2.38 -8.87 -0.53
C LEU A 130 2.13 -8.01 -1.78
N GLY A 131 2.28 -8.57 -2.98
CA GLY A 131 1.98 -7.85 -4.21
C GLY A 131 0.52 -7.45 -4.34
N LEU A 132 -0.42 -8.34 -3.99
CA LEU A 132 -1.85 -8.00 -3.96
C LEU A 132 -2.13 -6.86 -2.99
N LEU A 133 -1.51 -6.88 -1.80
CA LEU A 133 -1.62 -5.81 -0.83
C LEU A 133 -1.08 -4.49 -1.39
N GLN A 134 0.06 -4.54 -2.08
CA GLN A 134 0.68 -3.37 -2.71
C GLN A 134 -0.17 -2.79 -3.85
N VAL A 135 -0.82 -3.64 -4.65
CA VAL A 135 -1.75 -3.20 -5.72
C VAL A 135 -2.95 -2.47 -5.12
N LEU A 136 -3.54 -3.00 -4.05
CA LEU A 136 -4.66 -2.34 -3.36
C LEU A 136 -4.24 -0.98 -2.77
N ALA A 137 -3.07 -0.94 -2.12
CA ALA A 137 -2.50 0.30 -1.60
C ALA A 137 -2.29 1.34 -2.72
N THR A 138 -1.71 0.92 -3.84
CA THR A 138 -1.48 1.78 -5.01
C THR A 138 -2.79 2.31 -5.58
N GLY A 139 -3.79 1.44 -5.77
CA GLY A 139 -5.11 1.83 -6.26
C GLY A 139 -5.80 2.84 -5.34
N TYR A 140 -5.67 2.66 -4.03
CA TYR A 140 -6.23 3.60 -3.06
C TYR A 140 -5.59 4.98 -3.15
N VAL A 141 -4.25 5.05 -3.25
CA VAL A 141 -3.54 6.32 -3.44
C VAL A 141 -4.02 7.02 -4.70
N ILE A 142 -4.15 6.30 -5.82
CA ILE A 142 -4.65 6.87 -7.07
C ILE A 142 -6.04 7.45 -6.88
N VAL A 143 -6.98 6.73 -6.26
CA VAL A 143 -8.35 7.21 -6.03
C VAL A 143 -8.36 8.47 -5.17
N VAL A 144 -7.59 8.51 -4.08
CA VAL A 144 -7.49 9.70 -3.22
C VAL A 144 -6.94 10.89 -3.99
N ASN A 145 -5.89 10.68 -4.78
CA ASN A 145 -5.28 11.73 -5.61
C ASN A 145 -6.26 12.28 -6.66
N VAL A 146 -6.95 11.39 -7.38
CA VAL A 146 -7.93 11.78 -8.42
C VAL A 146 -9.12 12.52 -7.81
N THR A 147 -9.60 12.05 -6.65
CA THR A 147 -10.73 12.69 -5.95
C THR A 147 -10.36 14.11 -5.55
N PHE A 148 -9.17 14.32 -4.99
CA PHE A 148 -8.68 15.64 -4.62
C PHE A 148 -8.60 16.60 -5.82
N ILE A 149 -8.08 16.15 -6.97
CA ILE A 149 -8.03 16.97 -8.19
C ILE A 149 -9.45 17.35 -8.65
N ASN A 150 -10.40 16.40 -8.58
CA ASN A 150 -11.78 16.64 -8.95
C ASN A 150 -12.47 17.64 -8.01
N ASP A 151 -12.14 17.61 -6.72
CA ASP A 151 -12.66 18.58 -5.75
C ASP A 151 -12.13 19.98 -6.04
N ILE A 152 -10.84 20.12 -6.35
CA ILE A 152 -10.25 21.41 -6.77
C ILE A 152 -10.98 21.94 -8.02
N TYR A 153 -11.18 21.08 -9.02
CA TYR A 153 -11.81 21.48 -10.27
C TYR A 153 -13.24 22.02 -10.04
N LYS A 154 -14.02 21.36 -9.19
CA LYS A 154 -15.37 21.82 -8.83
C LYS A 154 -15.35 23.16 -8.12
N VAL A 155 -14.47 23.34 -7.13
CA VAL A 155 -14.37 24.61 -6.40
C VAL A 155 -14.07 25.76 -7.36
N ILE A 156 -13.11 25.59 -8.28
CA ILE A 156 -12.75 26.64 -9.25
C ILE A 156 -13.92 26.92 -10.21
N HIS A 157 -14.59 25.89 -10.73
CA HIS A 157 -15.69 26.08 -11.70
C HIS A 157 -16.98 26.63 -11.11
N ASP A 158 -17.26 26.36 -9.83
CA ASP A 158 -18.43 26.92 -9.17
C ASP A 158 -18.17 28.38 -8.73
N ASP A 159 -16.93 28.73 -8.35
CA ASP A 159 -16.52 30.13 -8.07
C ASP A 159 -16.61 31.02 -9.33
N ASP A 160 -16.35 30.47 -10.52
CA ASP A 160 -16.52 31.15 -11.81
C ASP A 160 -17.99 31.41 -12.19
N LYS A 161 -18.94 30.67 -11.62
CA LYS A 161 -20.38 30.86 -11.88
C LYS A 161 -20.99 31.89 -10.94
N ASP A 162 -20.56 31.92 -9.69
CA ASP A 162 -21.05 32.90 -8.71
C ASP A 162 -20.51 34.32 -9.00
N ASN A 163 -19.35 34.45 -9.66
CA ASN A 163 -18.82 35.73 -10.11
C ASN A 163 -19.46 36.29 -11.40
N GLN A 164 -20.44 35.60 -11.99
CA GLN A 164 -21.15 36.05 -13.21
C GLN A 164 -22.59 36.55 -12.96
N PHE A 165 -23.00 36.70 -11.69
CA PHE A 165 -24.30 37.25 -11.30
C PHE A 165 -24.16 38.48 -10.40
#